data_AF-A0A385TKV4-F1
#
_entry.id   AF-A0A385TKV4-F1
#
_cell.length_a   1.000
_cell.length_b   1.000
_cell.length_c   1.000
_cell.angle_alpha   90.00
_cell.angle_beta   90.00
_cell.angle_gamma   90.00
#
_symmetry.space_group_name_H-M   'P 1'
#
loop_
_entity.id
_entity.type
_entity.pdbx_description
1 polymer ?
#
loop_
_entity_poly.entity_id
_entity_poly.type
_entity_poly.pdbx_seq_one_letter_code
_entity_poly.pdbx_strand_id
1 'polypeptide(L)'
;MKDSRKKDRPFLTKGWVLTLAGLLVLQLLFIIFDDSSWSPFQVKEGVIIERLSHAKLFKEWFTPYHTQELNLFTAIFAVTLLPAALIGAVKDLASRK
;
A
#
# COMPACT_ATOMS: atom_id res chain seq x y z
N MET A 1 20.36 -41.02 -3.36
CA MET A 1 19.17 -40.16 -3.30
C MET A 1 19.61 -38.76 -2.90
N LYS A 2 19.40 -37.76 -3.75
CA LYS A 2 19.76 -36.36 -3.44
C LYS A 2 18.58 -35.78 -2.69
N ASP A 3 18.65 -35.78 -1.36
CA ASP A 3 17.69 -35.10 -0.51
C ASP A 3 17.84 -33.59 -0.72
N SER A 4 17.09 -33.06 -1.68
CA SER A 4 16.95 -31.63 -1.90
C SER A 4 16.09 -31.08 -0.76
N ARG A 5 16.73 -30.85 0.40
CA ARG A 5 16.23 -29.93 1.43
C ARG A 5 15.82 -28.65 0.72
N LYS A 6 14.51 -28.46 0.50
CA LYS A 6 13.95 -27.19 0.03
C LYS A 6 14.40 -26.17 1.05
N LYS A 7 15.44 -25.42 0.73
CA LYS A 7 15.95 -24.33 1.56
C LYS A 7 14.76 -23.39 1.69
N ASP A 8 14.13 -23.40 2.87
CA ASP A 8 12.98 -22.56 3.17
C ASP A 8 13.35 -21.16 2.72
N ARG A 9 12.66 -20.65 1.70
CA ARG A 9 12.93 -19.30 1.23
C ARG A 9 12.71 -18.39 2.44
N PRO A 10 13.65 -17.47 2.75
CA PRO A 10 13.53 -16.60 3.90
C PRO A 10 12.14 -15.97 3.91
N PHE A 11 11.46 -15.94 5.06
CA PHE A 11 10.11 -15.39 5.16
C PHE A 11 10.00 -13.99 4.53
N LEU A 12 11.05 -13.18 4.65
CA LEU A 12 11.21 -11.85 4.06
C LEU A 12 11.25 -11.81 2.52
N THR A 13 11.50 -12.93 1.85
CA THR A 13 11.52 -13.03 0.37
C THR A 13 10.19 -13.47 -0.23
N LYS A 14 9.17 -13.70 0.61
CA LYS A 14 7.83 -14.02 0.12
C LYS A 14 7.22 -12.76 -0.49
N GLY A 15 6.72 -12.88 -1.72
CA GLY A 15 6.16 -11.75 -2.46
C GLY A 15 5.09 -10.99 -1.67
N TRP A 16 4.22 -11.71 -0.97
CA TRP A 16 3.17 -11.08 -0.14
C TRP A 16 3.72 -10.29 1.05
N VAL A 17 4.82 -10.75 1.67
CA VAL A 17 5.49 -10.05 2.76
C VAL A 17 6.10 -8.76 2.23
N LEU A 18 6.76 -8.82 1.07
CA LEU A 18 7.36 -7.63 0.44
C LEU A 18 6.28 -6.63 0.02
N THR A 19 5.15 -7.08 -0.55
CA THR A 19 4.02 -6.21 -0.89
C THR A 19 3.43 -5.54 0.34
N LEU A 20 3.22 -6.29 1.44
CA LEU A 20 2.69 -5.74 2.67
C LEU A 20 3.68 -4.77 3.33
N ALA A 21 4.95 -5.13 3.40
CA ALA A 21 6.01 -4.28 3.94
C ALA A 21 6.16 -2.99 3.11
N GLY A 22 6.13 -3.09 1.78
CA GLY A 22 6.16 -1.94 0.89
C GLY A 22 4.95 -1.03 1.08
N LEU A 23 3.75 -1.60 1.25
CA LEU A 23 2.55 -0.83 1.56
C LEU A 23 2.68 -0.09 2.90
N LEU A 24 3.17 -0.76 3.95
CA LEU A 24 3.41 -0.13 5.26
C LEU A 24 4.45 0.99 5.19
N VAL A 25 5.58 0.78 4.53
CA VAL A 25 6.61 1.81 4.34
C VAL A 25 6.04 3.01 3.59
N LEU A 26 5.23 2.77 2.55
CA LEU A 26 4.59 3.84 1.80
C LEU A 26 3.61 4.65 2.65
N GLN A 27 2.83 3.99 3.52
CA GLN A 27 1.96 4.71 4.45
C GLN A 27 2.76 5.56 5.44
N LEU A 28 3.87 5.04 5.97
CA LEU A 28 4.75 5.81 6.86
C LEU A 28 5.33 7.05 6.14
N LEU A 29 5.72 6.92 4.87
CA LEU A 29 6.19 8.07 4.08
C LEU A 29 5.08 9.11 3.89
N PHE A 30 3.84 8.68 3.64
CA PHE A 30 2.72 9.60 3.52
C PHE A 30 2.42 10.35 4.82
N ILE A 31 2.54 9.69 5.98
CA ILE A 31 2.41 10.37 7.28
C ILE A 31 3.45 11.49 7.40
N ILE A 32 4.71 11.20 7.04
CA ILE A 32 5.80 12.19 7.11
C ILE A 32 5.56 13.35 6.14
N PHE A 33 5.09 13.07 4.92
CA PHE A 33 4.78 14.10 3.92
C PHE A 33 3.61 14.99 4.33
N ASP A 34 2.57 14.39 4.92
CA ASP A 34 1.41 15.13 5.43
C ASP A 34 1.80 16.06 6.58
N ASP A 35 2.58 15.56 7.54
CA ASP A 35 3.05 16.35 8.69
C ASP A 35 4.01 17.48 8.28
N SER A 36 4.92 17.21 7.35
CA SER A 36 5.87 18.21 6.83
C SER A 36 5.22 19.26 5.90
N SER A 37 3.92 19.15 5.61
CA SER A 37 3.22 19.97 4.60
C SER A 37 3.93 19.97 3.24
N TRP A 38 4.72 18.94 2.97
CA TRP A 38 5.54 18.81 1.77
C TRP A 38 4.97 17.70 0.91
N SER A 39 4.36 18.05 -0.22
CA SER A 39 3.92 17.09 -1.21
C SER A 39 4.98 16.95 -2.32
N PRO A 40 5.57 15.75 -2.52
CA PRO A 40 6.36 15.49 -3.72
C PRO A 40 5.47 15.42 -4.97
N PHE A 41 4.15 15.32 -4.80
CA PHE A 41 3.18 15.26 -5.87
C PHE A 41 2.73 16.70 -6.18
N GLN A 42 3.40 17.34 -7.13
CA GLN A 42 2.93 18.62 -7.68
C GLN A 42 1.76 18.34 -8.63
N VAL A 43 0.57 18.11 -8.08
CA VAL A 43 -0.64 17.96 -8.89
C VAL A 43 -0.98 19.32 -9.48
N LYS A 44 -0.96 19.40 -10.82
CA LYS A 44 -1.32 20.62 -11.52
C LYS A 44 -2.84 20.82 -11.46
N GLU A 45 -3.26 22.06 -11.29
CA GLU A 45 -4.66 22.46 -11.40
C GLU A 45 -5.24 22.00 -12.76
N GLY A 46 -6.42 21.38 -12.73
CA GLY A 46 -7.14 20.87 -13.89
C GLY A 46 -6.85 19.40 -14.25
N VAL A 47 -6.00 18.70 -13.49
CA VAL A 47 -5.70 17.27 -13.72
C VAL A 47 -6.74 16.38 -13.04
N ILE A 48 -7.05 15.23 -13.66
CA ILE A 48 -8.03 14.24 -13.16
C ILE A 48 -7.77 13.86 -11.70
N ILE A 49 -6.51 13.79 -11.28
CA ILE A 49 -6.08 13.44 -9.92
C ILE A 49 -6.62 14.45 -8.91
N GLU A 50 -6.52 15.76 -9.18
CA GLU A 50 -7.05 16.83 -8.32
C GLU A 50 -8.58 16.70 -8.19
N ARG A 51 -9.27 16.56 -9.33
CA ARG A 51 -10.73 16.43 -9.31
C ARG A 51 -11.18 15.19 -8.53
N LEU A 52 -10.43 14.09 -8.64
CA LEU A 52 -10.74 12.85 -7.96
C LEU A 52 -10.40 12.92 -6.47
N SER A 53 -9.28 13.51 -6.07
CA SER A 53 -8.91 13.68 -4.67
C SER A 53 -9.86 14.63 -3.91
N HIS A 54 -10.45 15.61 -4.61
CA HIS A 54 -11.45 16.51 -4.03
C HIS A 54 -12.86 15.88 -3.93
N ALA A 55 -13.05 14.65 -4.41
CA ALA A 55 -14.33 13.96 -4.26
C ALA A 55 -14.68 13.74 -2.78
N LYS A 56 -15.99 13.74 -2.47
CA LYS A 56 -16.51 13.55 -1.11
C LYS A 56 -15.89 12.35 -0.38
N LEU A 57 -15.59 11.28 -1.13
CA LEU A 57 -14.97 10.08 -0.60
C LEU A 57 -13.63 10.37 0.09
N PHE A 58 -12.72 11.12 -0.55
CA PHE A 58 -11.35 11.35 -0.04
C PHE A 58 -11.22 12.64 0.78
N LYS A 59 -12.28 13.46 0.78
CA LYS A 59 -12.38 14.66 1.60
C LYS A 59 -13.09 14.42 2.94
N GLU A 60 -14.03 13.48 3.01
CA GLU A 60 -14.88 13.30 4.21
C GLU A 60 -14.91 11.87 4.74
N TRP A 61 -14.94 10.86 3.87
CA TRP A 61 -15.20 9.46 4.28
C TRP A 61 -13.93 8.66 4.51
N PHE A 62 -12.90 8.92 3.71
CA PHE A 62 -11.61 8.25 3.73
C PHE A 62 -10.50 9.29 3.86
N THR A 63 -10.25 9.71 5.10
CA THR A 63 -9.31 10.81 5.42
C THR A 63 -8.21 10.37 6.39
N PRO A 64 -7.36 9.38 6.02
CA PRO A 64 -6.19 9.04 6.82
C PRO A 64 -5.15 10.17 6.91
N TYR A 65 -5.14 11.09 5.94
CA TYR A 65 -4.24 12.25 5.85
C TYR A 65 -5.04 13.54 5.67
N HIS A 66 -4.44 14.67 6.07
CA HIS A 66 -4.98 16.00 5.79
C HIS A 66 -4.93 16.33 4.29
N THR A 67 -3.91 15.84 3.60
CA THR A 67 -3.72 16.01 2.16
C THR A 67 -4.60 15.04 1.37
N GLN A 68 -5.57 15.57 0.62
CA GLN A 68 -6.57 14.79 -0.11
C GLN A 68 -5.96 13.85 -1.17
N GLU A 69 -4.85 14.24 -1.79
CA GLU A 69 -4.14 13.43 -2.79
C GLU A 69 -3.57 12.15 -2.16
N LEU A 70 -3.02 12.26 -0.95
CA LEU A 70 -2.51 11.11 -0.20
C LEU A 70 -3.64 10.15 0.19
N ASN A 71 -4.83 10.67 0.51
CA ASN A 71 -6.03 9.87 0.74
C ASN A 71 -6.42 9.05 -0.50
N LEU A 72 -6.43 9.71 -1.67
CA LEU A 72 -6.71 9.04 -2.94
C LEU A 72 -5.68 7.94 -3.24
N PHE A 73 -4.38 8.26 -3.17
CA PHE A 73 -3.34 7.27 -3.44
C PHE A 73 -3.39 6.09 -2.47
N THR A 74 -3.65 6.38 -1.19
CA THR A 74 -3.80 5.34 -0.18
C THR A 74 -4.96 4.41 -0.47
N ALA A 75 -6.10 4.94 -0.90
CA ALA A 75 -7.22 4.11 -1.30
C ALA A 75 -6.88 3.24 -2.51
N ILE A 76 -6.20 3.78 -3.53
CA ILE A 76 -5.76 3.01 -4.70
C ILE A 76 -4.81 1.88 -4.29
N PHE A 77 -3.78 2.18 -3.49
CA PHE A 77 -2.83 1.17 -3.05
C PHE A 77 -3.46 0.14 -2.12
N ALA A 78 -4.37 0.56 -1.23
CA ALA A 78 -5.12 -0.36 -0.38
C ALA A 78 -5.97 -1.31 -1.21
N VAL A 79 -6.76 -0.81 -2.17
CA VAL A 79 -7.64 -1.66 -3.00
C VAL A 79 -6.86 -2.60 -3.92
N THR A 80 -5.70 -2.18 -4.42
CA THR A 80 -4.91 -2.97 -5.37
C THR A 80 -3.94 -3.94 -4.70
N LEU A 81 -3.20 -3.49 -3.68
CA LEU A 81 -2.09 -4.25 -3.09
C LEU A 81 -2.53 -5.06 -1.86
N LEU A 82 -3.46 -4.54 -1.06
CA LEU A 82 -3.87 -5.23 0.17
C LEU A 82 -4.54 -6.59 -0.13
N PRO A 83 -5.49 -6.71 -1.08
CA PRO A 83 -6.07 -8.02 -1.40
C PRO A 83 -5.01 -9.01 -1.92
N ALA A 84 -4.10 -8.55 -2.78
CA ALA A 84 -3.02 -9.39 -3.31
C ALA A 84 -2.11 -9.92 -2.20
N ALA A 85 -1.71 -9.06 -1.26
CA ALA A 85 -0.91 -9.44 -0.10
C ALA A 85 -1.67 -10.41 0.82
N LEU A 86 -2.94 -10.14 1.11
CA LEU A 86 -3.78 -11.00 1.96
C LEU A 86 -3.99 -12.39 1.35
N ILE A 87 -4.30 -12.48 0.05
CA ILE A 87 -4.45 -13.76 -0.65
C ILE A 87 -3.14 -14.56 -0.56
N GLY A 88 -1.99 -13.89 -0.75
CA GLY A 88 -0.69 -14.52 -0.60
C GLY A 88 -0.41 -15.03 0.82
N ALA A 89 -0.77 -14.23 1.83
CA ALA A 89 -0.63 -14.60 3.24
C ALA A 89 -1.51 -15.80 3.61
N VAL A 90 -2.79 -15.80 3.19
CA VAL A 90 -3.72 -16.91 3.44
C VAL A 90 -3.24 -18.19 2.77
N LYS A 91 -2.77 -18.13 1.53
CA LYS A 91 -2.20 -19.30 0.83
C LYS A 91 -0.98 -19.86 1.57
N ASP A 92 -0.11 -18.98 2.07
CA ASP A 92 1.07 -19.40 2.82
C ASP A 92 0.70 -20.08 4.14
N LEU A 93 -0.24 -19.50 4.90
CA LEU A 93 -0.76 -20.07 6.14
C LEU A 93 -1.45 -21.41 5.90
N ALA A 94 -2.26 -21.52 4.85
CA ALA A 94 -2.93 -22.76 4.49
C ALA A 94 -1.94 -23.87 4.09
N SER A 95 -0.83 -23.52 3.43
CA SER A 95 0.21 -24.50 3.04
C SER A 95 1.08 -24.98 4.21
N ARG A 96 1.02 -24.30 5.36
CA ARG A 96 1.74 -24.65 6.60
C ARG A 96 0.90 -25.54 7.53
N LYS A 97 -0.40 -25.69 7.25
CA LYS A 97 -1.33 -26.54 7.98
C LYS A 97 -1.42 -27.91 7.31
#